data_AF-A0A7C7VD48-F1
#
_entry.id   AF-A0A7C7VD48-F1
#
_cell.length_a   1.000
_cell.length_b   1.000
_cell.length_c   1.000
_cell.angle_alpha   90.00
_cell.angle_beta   90.00
_cell.angle_gamma   90.00
#
_symmetry.space_group_name_H-M   'P 1'
#
loop_
_entity.id
_entity.type
_entity.pdbx_description
1 polymer ?
#
loop_
_entity_poly.entity_id
_entity_poly.type
_entity_poly.pdbx_seq_one_letter_code
_entity_poly.pdbx_strand_id
1 'polypeptide(L)'
;MVEGSGWNRKRTEAHPFTSQFPNNQKGASMYGTWTGSIAESLKGATKVVATCLGLRESAELLIFVDETTWEVGEILGKAAETKGVHPTMVYVPARFQAGYVPGSELSLPIKKAIEACSAIANCFNVLPECMGFRIAVIKTCLAFRKKVGHMPGITEEILAKAVNIDYDFTTLQCHKLAMALAKGREAELISTDEQGVCYSLKMDIGGWSRAPVKSNGIIPDGVWGNIPGGEVYIAPVEGSAEGEIVVDGSLPGFVIPEGKQIKVSFENGRLASVFPKNYKAARLIFATKDLAEARGDPNWNNLGELGIGVNQNVKRLCGNPVLDEKKYGTAHIGLGNNDGYGGRVQSTVHLDIIVTSPEIRVDGKTILKGGHVTIDEGAWKENFETIVLDKGWVERFSGVSRTGAPTVKRGGLLHREWCPVKGRVNHMTVGNEKTAHLALLLYEKIPMDKALRRDELSRTLKMPEEMILRLVKVLDNYGLVRLH
;
A
#
# COMPACT_ATOMS: atom_id res chain seq x y z
N MET A 1 17.20 27.63 51.02
CA MET A 1 18.26 28.66 51.06
C MET A 1 19.56 27.98 50.71
N VAL A 2 20.00 28.07 49.46
CA VAL A 2 21.36 27.72 49.02
C VAL A 2 21.75 28.72 47.95
N GLU A 3 22.94 29.25 48.13
CA GLU A 3 23.59 30.40 47.50
C GLU A 3 23.98 30.19 46.03
N GLY A 4 24.12 31.30 45.30
CA GLY A 4 24.89 31.38 44.06
C GLY A 4 26.39 31.12 44.32
N SER A 5 27.24 30.89 43.33
CA SER A 5 27.46 31.74 42.16
C SER A 5 28.58 31.14 41.29
N GLY A 6 28.63 31.55 40.01
CA GLY A 6 29.89 31.68 39.27
C GLY A 6 30.26 30.54 38.32
N TRP A 7 29.72 30.57 37.09
CA TRP A 7 30.34 29.87 35.95
C TRP A 7 30.83 30.86 34.90
N ASN A 8 32.13 30.76 34.65
CA ASN A 8 32.95 31.61 33.79
C ASN A 8 32.58 31.43 32.30
N ARG A 9 32.37 32.55 31.60
CA ARG A 9 32.29 32.59 30.12
C ARG A 9 33.68 32.41 29.53
N LYS A 10 33.89 31.35 28.74
CA LYS A 10 34.89 31.35 27.66
C LYS A 10 34.15 31.33 26.32
N ARG A 11 34.38 32.39 25.54
CA ARG A 11 34.06 32.51 24.12
C ARG A 11 34.92 31.52 23.34
N THR A 12 34.31 30.75 22.45
CA THR A 12 34.97 30.15 21.28
C THR A 12 34.08 30.43 20.07
N GLU A 13 34.53 31.43 19.33
CA GLU A 13 34.45 31.68 17.89
C GLU A 13 33.40 30.91 17.07
N ALA A 14 32.46 31.69 16.53
CA ALA A 14 31.55 31.29 15.47
C ALA A 14 32.26 31.40 14.11
N HIS A 15 32.25 30.32 13.32
CA HIS A 15 32.54 30.37 11.89
C HIS A 15 31.33 30.95 11.12
N PRO A 16 31.52 31.88 10.17
CA PRO A 16 30.43 32.43 9.38
C PRO A 16 30.19 31.53 8.16
N PHE A 17 29.10 30.78 8.14
CA PHE A 17 28.52 30.29 6.87
C PHE A 17 27.53 31.34 6.40
N THR A 18 28.00 32.22 5.52
CA THR A 18 27.18 33.15 4.75
C THR A 18 26.37 32.37 3.71
N SER A 19 25.07 32.26 3.96
CA SER A 19 24.09 31.79 2.97
C SER A 19 23.86 32.86 1.92
N GLN A 20 24.37 32.68 0.70
CA GLN A 20 23.93 33.44 -0.47
C GLN A 20 22.82 32.64 -1.16
N PHE A 21 21.57 32.94 -0.83
CA PHE A 21 20.42 32.59 -1.66
C PHE A 21 20.26 33.67 -2.74
N PRO A 22 20.11 33.33 -4.03
CA PRO A 22 19.72 34.32 -5.02
C PRO A 22 18.27 34.75 -4.77
N ASN A 23 18.16 36.02 -4.47
CA ASN A 23 16.94 36.80 -4.33
C ASN A 23 16.20 36.82 -5.68
N ASN A 24 15.01 36.22 -5.77
CA ASN A 24 14.12 36.40 -6.91
C ASN A 24 12.74 36.87 -6.44
N GLN A 25 12.64 38.17 -6.16
CA GLN A 25 11.38 38.87 -6.28
C GLN A 25 11.19 39.35 -7.72
N LYS A 26 10.16 38.85 -8.39
CA LYS A 26 9.34 39.66 -9.31
C LYS A 26 7.90 39.13 -9.28
N GLY A 27 7.02 39.89 -8.61
CA GLY A 27 5.60 39.82 -8.86
C GLY A 27 5.26 40.51 -10.18
N ALA A 28 4.48 39.82 -11.02
CA ALA A 28 3.32 40.31 -11.78
C ALA A 28 2.98 39.35 -12.92
N SER A 29 1.84 38.68 -12.81
CA SER A 29 0.89 38.48 -13.93
C SER A 29 -0.40 37.86 -13.39
N MET A 30 -1.44 38.69 -13.28
CA MET A 30 -2.83 38.26 -13.30
C MET A 30 -3.12 37.74 -14.72
N TYR A 31 -3.48 36.46 -14.83
CA TYR A 31 -3.97 35.79 -16.05
C TYR A 31 -3.03 35.85 -17.28
N GLY A 32 -2.09 34.89 -17.37
CA GLY A 32 -1.27 34.63 -18.56
C GLY A 32 -1.09 33.13 -18.81
N THR A 33 -1.10 32.72 -20.07
CA THR A 33 -1.29 31.36 -20.59
C THR A 33 -0.21 30.35 -20.18
N TRP A 34 -0.64 29.29 -19.49
CA TRP A 34 0.16 28.21 -18.92
C TRP A 34 0.26 27.04 -19.89
N THR A 35 1.39 26.80 -20.56
CA THR A 35 1.43 25.78 -21.62
C THR A 35 2.59 24.81 -21.44
N GLY A 36 2.29 23.64 -20.85
CA GLY A 36 3.18 22.49 -20.77
C GLY A 36 3.05 21.73 -19.45
N SER A 37 4.03 21.92 -18.56
CA SER A 37 4.15 21.20 -17.28
C SER A 37 3.00 21.49 -16.31
N ILE A 38 2.68 22.77 -16.10
CA ILE A 38 1.68 23.20 -15.11
C ILE A 38 0.26 22.75 -15.48
N ALA A 39 -0.08 22.73 -16.78
CA ALA A 39 -1.38 22.24 -17.23
C ALA A 39 -1.57 20.75 -16.90
N GLU A 40 -0.53 19.93 -17.09
CA GLU A 40 -0.56 18.52 -16.68
C GLU A 40 -0.57 18.36 -15.16
N SER A 41 0.21 19.16 -14.42
CA SER A 41 0.16 19.20 -12.95
C SER A 41 -1.24 19.54 -12.44
N LEU A 42 -1.93 20.49 -13.09
CA LEU A 42 -3.30 20.87 -12.76
C LEU A 42 -4.31 19.74 -13.06
N LYS A 43 -4.12 18.98 -14.14
CA LYS A 43 -4.91 17.76 -14.41
C LYS A 43 -4.68 16.71 -13.32
N GLY A 44 -3.43 16.50 -12.91
CA GLY A 44 -3.08 15.63 -11.79
C GLY A 44 -3.73 16.07 -10.47
N ALA A 45 -3.60 17.34 -10.12
CA ALA A 45 -4.24 17.94 -8.95
C ALA A 45 -5.77 17.84 -9.01
N THR A 46 -6.36 18.01 -10.19
CA THR A 46 -7.80 17.81 -10.40
C THR A 46 -8.21 16.37 -10.08
N LYS A 47 -7.40 15.38 -10.45
CA LYS A 47 -7.62 13.97 -10.07
C LYS A 47 -7.42 13.77 -8.57
N VAL A 48 -6.48 14.44 -7.91
CA VAL A 48 -6.38 14.40 -6.42
C VAL A 48 -7.71 14.80 -5.80
N VAL A 49 -8.26 15.95 -6.18
CA VAL A 49 -9.49 16.49 -5.61
C VAL A 49 -10.70 15.62 -5.95
N ALA A 50 -10.94 15.36 -7.23
CA ALA A 50 -12.18 14.76 -7.70
C ALA A 50 -12.19 13.22 -7.70
N THR A 51 -11.03 12.58 -7.92
CA THR A 51 -10.93 11.12 -8.05
C THR A 51 -10.36 10.49 -6.78
N CYS A 52 -9.18 10.94 -6.33
CA CYS A 52 -8.51 10.34 -5.18
C CYS A 52 -9.26 10.62 -3.88
N LEU A 53 -9.62 11.89 -3.66
CA LEU A 53 -10.37 12.32 -2.47
C LEU A 53 -11.88 12.28 -2.69
N GLY A 54 -12.36 12.20 -3.93
CA GLY A 54 -13.79 12.09 -4.23
C GLY A 54 -14.60 13.29 -3.75
N LEU A 55 -14.00 14.49 -3.72
CA LEU A 55 -14.65 15.68 -3.20
C LEU A 55 -15.71 16.21 -4.17
N ARG A 56 -16.81 16.68 -3.60
CA ARG A 56 -17.93 17.30 -4.31
C ARG A 56 -17.91 18.81 -4.09
N GLU A 57 -18.71 19.53 -4.88
CA GLU A 57 -18.91 20.97 -4.71
C GLU A 57 -19.28 21.34 -3.27
N SER A 58 -18.80 22.49 -2.80
CA SER A 58 -18.88 22.99 -1.42
C SER A 58 -18.15 22.17 -0.35
N ALA A 59 -17.46 21.08 -0.70
CA ALA A 59 -16.60 20.38 0.26
C ALA A 59 -15.39 21.23 0.67
N GLU A 60 -14.87 21.00 1.88
CA GLU A 60 -13.71 21.71 2.41
C GLU A 60 -12.45 20.85 2.27
N LEU A 61 -11.45 21.33 1.54
CA LEU A 61 -10.15 20.67 1.38
C LEU A 61 -9.11 21.39 2.21
N LEU A 62 -8.49 20.69 3.17
CA LEU A 62 -7.33 21.19 3.90
C LEU A 62 -6.04 20.74 3.21
N ILE A 63 -5.17 21.69 2.85
CA ILE A 63 -3.90 21.43 2.18
C ILE A 63 -2.76 21.81 3.12
N PHE A 64 -2.01 20.81 3.58
CA PHE A 64 -0.81 21.02 4.38
C PHE A 64 0.42 21.11 3.49
N VAL A 65 1.21 22.18 3.67
CA VAL A 65 2.43 22.45 2.90
C VAL A 65 3.55 22.96 3.80
N ASP A 66 4.76 22.91 3.27
CA ASP A 66 5.92 23.60 3.82
C ASP A 66 6.71 24.27 2.69
N GLU A 67 7.90 24.78 2.99
CA GLU A 67 8.73 25.49 2.02
C GLU A 67 9.10 24.65 0.79
N THR A 68 8.95 23.32 0.83
CA THR A 68 9.31 22.44 -0.28
C THR A 68 8.15 22.11 -1.22
N THR A 69 6.91 22.40 -0.80
CA THR A 69 5.69 21.97 -1.52
C THR A 69 4.63 23.06 -1.65
N TRP A 70 5.02 24.33 -1.41
CA TRP A 70 4.14 25.48 -1.52
C TRP A 70 3.46 25.57 -2.89
N GLU A 71 4.25 25.49 -3.97
CA GLU A 71 3.76 25.60 -5.35
C GLU A 71 2.78 24.46 -5.68
N VAL A 72 3.03 23.27 -5.16
CA VAL A 72 2.08 22.14 -5.29
C VAL A 72 0.77 22.42 -4.56
N GLY A 73 0.84 23.04 -3.38
CA GLY A 73 -0.33 23.52 -2.65
C GLY A 73 -1.17 24.50 -3.45
N GLU A 74 -0.54 25.45 -4.15
CA GLU A 74 -1.23 26.41 -5.02
C GLU A 74 -1.94 25.71 -6.19
N ILE A 75 -1.29 24.73 -6.82
CA ILE A 75 -1.90 23.95 -7.92
C ILE A 75 -3.10 23.13 -7.41
N LEU A 76 -2.99 22.52 -6.22
CA LEU A 76 -4.10 21.80 -5.58
C LEU A 76 -5.26 22.73 -5.21
N GLY A 77 -4.96 23.91 -4.67
CA GLY A 77 -5.94 24.95 -4.38
C GLY A 77 -6.69 25.38 -5.63
N LYS A 78 -5.96 25.63 -6.73
CA LYS A 78 -6.56 26.00 -8.01
C LYS A 78 -7.45 24.89 -8.60
N ALA A 79 -7.01 23.64 -8.49
CA ALA A 79 -7.81 22.48 -8.90
C ALA A 79 -9.10 22.35 -8.07
N ALA A 80 -9.01 22.61 -6.75
CA ALA A 80 -10.16 22.59 -5.85
C ALA A 80 -11.19 23.68 -6.21
N GLU A 81 -10.75 24.93 -6.38
CA GLU A 81 -11.61 26.04 -6.80
C GLU A 81 -12.34 25.73 -8.11
N THR A 82 -11.63 25.16 -9.09
CA THR A 82 -12.21 24.80 -10.40
C THR A 82 -13.27 23.70 -10.29
N LYS A 83 -13.28 22.94 -9.17
CA LYS A 83 -14.29 21.92 -8.85
C LYS A 83 -15.36 22.40 -7.86
N GLY A 84 -15.35 23.69 -7.52
CA GLY A 84 -16.24 24.26 -6.51
C GLY A 84 -15.97 23.74 -5.09
N VAL A 85 -14.78 23.18 -4.85
CA VAL A 85 -14.30 22.76 -3.52
C VAL A 85 -13.60 23.96 -2.89
N HIS A 86 -13.78 24.18 -1.59
CA HIS A 86 -13.16 25.29 -0.86
C HIS A 86 -11.82 24.85 -0.26
N PRO A 87 -10.67 25.29 -0.81
CA PRO A 87 -9.38 24.98 -0.24
C PRO A 87 -9.05 25.89 0.95
N THR A 88 -8.48 25.31 2.00
CA THR A 88 -7.74 26.02 3.05
C THR A 88 -6.31 25.51 3.04
N MET A 89 -5.33 26.39 2.91
CA MET A 89 -3.92 26.00 2.94
C MET A 89 -3.30 26.34 4.31
N VAL A 90 -2.59 25.38 4.90
CA VAL A 90 -1.87 25.55 6.17
C VAL A 90 -0.40 25.27 5.95
N TYR A 91 0.40 26.31 6.13
CA TYR A 91 1.85 26.25 6.05
C TYR A 91 2.47 25.91 7.41
N VAL A 92 3.31 24.87 7.44
CA VAL A 92 4.05 24.46 8.65
C VAL A 92 5.53 24.31 8.28
N PRO A 93 6.42 25.23 8.71
CA PRO A 93 7.85 25.16 8.36
C PRO A 93 8.49 23.82 8.73
N ALA A 94 9.39 23.29 7.90
CA ALA A 94 10.06 22.02 8.20
C ALA A 94 10.80 22.05 9.55
N ARG A 95 11.40 23.20 9.91
CA ARG A 95 12.02 23.39 11.24
C ARG A 95 11.06 23.18 12.42
N PHE A 96 9.78 23.54 12.26
CA PHE A 96 8.76 23.33 13.29
C PHE A 96 8.35 21.87 13.34
N GLN A 97 8.19 21.24 12.17
CA GLN A 97 7.91 19.81 12.07
C GLN A 97 9.02 18.96 12.70
N ALA A 98 10.29 19.28 12.44
CA ALA A 98 11.46 18.59 12.99
C ALA A 98 11.60 18.75 14.51
N GLY A 99 11.09 19.85 15.07
CA GLY A 99 11.04 20.08 16.51
C GLY A 99 9.89 19.36 17.22
N TYR A 100 9.02 18.65 16.49
CA TYR A 100 7.90 17.94 17.09
C TYR A 100 8.35 16.76 17.94
N VAL A 101 7.88 16.71 19.18
CA VAL A 101 8.13 15.61 20.09
C VAL A 101 7.08 14.51 19.87
N PRO A 102 7.46 13.29 19.44
CA PRO A 102 6.52 12.20 19.22
C PRO A 102 5.60 11.95 20.42
N GLY A 103 4.30 11.86 20.16
CA GLY A 103 3.27 11.64 21.20
C GLY A 103 2.71 12.93 21.81
N SER A 104 3.32 14.08 21.53
CA SER A 104 2.76 15.38 21.92
C SER A 104 1.55 15.74 21.07
N GLU A 105 0.70 16.63 21.58
CA GLU A 105 -0.46 17.09 20.82
C GLU A 105 -0.08 18.05 19.69
N LEU A 106 -0.80 17.99 18.57
CA LEU A 106 -0.74 19.06 17.57
C LEU A 106 -1.30 20.37 18.14
N SER A 107 -0.85 21.50 17.60
CA SER A 107 -1.35 22.82 18.01
C SER A 107 -2.86 22.94 17.77
N LEU A 108 -3.54 23.70 18.62
CA LEU A 108 -4.99 23.90 18.54
C LEU A 108 -5.47 24.39 17.16
N PRO A 109 -4.80 25.36 16.49
CA PRO A 109 -5.20 25.77 15.14
C PRO A 109 -5.17 24.63 14.12
N ILE A 110 -4.13 23.80 14.14
CA ILE A 110 -4.01 22.65 13.23
C ILE A 110 -5.12 21.63 13.51
N LYS A 111 -5.36 21.30 14.79
CA LYS A 111 -6.44 20.38 15.18
C LYS A 111 -7.80 20.87 14.70
N LYS A 112 -8.11 22.16 14.88
CA LYS A 112 -9.40 22.73 14.48
C LYS A 112 -9.58 22.80 12.97
N ALA A 113 -8.52 23.07 12.21
CA ALA A 113 -8.56 22.99 10.75
C ALA A 113 -8.87 21.56 10.28
N ILE A 114 -8.22 20.55 10.88
CA ILE A 114 -8.49 19.14 10.58
C ILE A 114 -9.94 18.78 10.91
N GLU A 115 -10.45 19.21 12.06
CA GLU A 115 -11.82 18.93 12.51
C GLU A 115 -12.89 19.51 11.55
N ALA A 116 -12.67 20.72 11.04
CA ALA A 116 -13.62 21.41 10.16
C ALA A 116 -13.68 20.80 8.75
N CYS A 117 -12.53 20.41 8.18
CA CYS A 117 -12.46 20.04 6.76
C CYS A 117 -13.17 18.72 6.39
N SER A 118 -13.42 18.51 5.10
CA SER A 118 -13.96 17.26 4.54
C SER A 118 -12.87 16.24 4.21
N ALA A 119 -11.75 16.70 3.66
CA ALA A 119 -10.58 15.87 3.37
C ALA A 119 -9.28 16.66 3.46
N ILE A 120 -8.16 15.93 3.52
CA ILE A 120 -6.82 16.48 3.68
C ILE A 120 -5.92 16.05 2.53
N ALA A 121 -5.20 17.01 1.96
CA ALA A 121 -4.00 16.81 1.15
C ALA A 121 -2.78 17.09 2.03
N ASN A 122 -2.05 16.05 2.43
CA ASN A 122 -0.88 16.18 3.30
C ASN A 122 0.41 16.15 2.47
N CYS A 123 0.92 17.33 2.10
CA CYS A 123 2.02 17.52 1.14
C CYS A 123 3.36 17.87 1.79
N PHE A 124 3.56 17.62 3.09
CA PHE A 124 4.85 17.94 3.73
C PHE A 124 6.06 17.26 3.06
N ASN A 125 7.26 17.76 3.32
CA ASN A 125 8.53 17.18 2.86
C ASN A 125 8.71 15.70 3.28
N VAL A 126 9.77 15.05 2.77
CA VAL A 126 10.15 13.65 3.08
C VAL A 126 11.21 13.51 4.18
N LEU A 127 11.67 14.60 4.79
CA LEU A 127 12.80 14.57 5.73
C LEU A 127 12.51 13.63 6.91
N PRO A 128 13.45 12.75 7.30
CA PRO A 128 13.25 11.78 8.39
C PRO A 128 12.86 12.43 9.72
N GLU A 129 13.47 13.56 10.08
CA GLU A 129 13.22 14.31 11.31
C GLU A 129 11.78 14.87 11.39
N CYS A 130 11.14 15.12 10.25
CA CYS A 130 9.76 15.61 10.19
C CYS A 130 8.72 14.47 10.25
N MET A 131 9.14 13.20 10.22
CA MET A 131 8.25 12.03 10.18
C MET A 131 7.29 11.96 11.37
N GLY A 132 7.77 12.27 12.57
CA GLY A 132 6.94 12.26 13.78
C GLY A 132 5.73 13.20 13.66
N PHE A 133 5.95 14.39 13.10
CA PHE A 133 4.88 15.37 12.87
C PHE A 133 3.88 14.88 11.81
N ARG A 134 4.36 14.34 10.69
CA ARG A 134 3.50 13.76 9.64
C ARG A 134 2.60 12.65 10.20
N ILE A 135 3.15 11.75 11.01
CA ILE A 135 2.39 10.69 11.70
C ILE A 135 1.33 11.28 12.62
N ALA A 136 1.67 12.32 13.40
CA ALA A 136 0.72 12.97 14.30
C ALA A 136 -0.45 13.61 13.56
N VAL A 137 -0.20 14.24 12.40
CA VAL A 137 -1.24 14.78 11.51
C VAL A 137 -2.14 13.67 11.02
N ILE A 138 -1.60 12.58 10.48
CA ILE A 138 -2.40 11.44 10.01
C ILE A 138 -3.24 10.85 11.14
N LYS A 139 -2.65 10.60 12.32
CA LYS A 139 -3.38 10.06 13.49
C LYS A 139 -4.53 10.98 13.91
N THR A 140 -4.31 12.29 13.93
CA THR A 140 -5.34 13.27 14.27
C THR A 140 -6.47 13.27 13.24
N CYS A 141 -6.13 13.27 11.94
CA CYS A 141 -7.13 13.15 10.86
C CYS A 141 -7.98 11.89 11.00
N LEU A 142 -7.36 10.74 11.28
CA LEU A 142 -8.08 9.48 11.46
C LEU A 142 -8.96 9.46 12.71
N ALA A 143 -8.55 10.13 13.79
CA ALA A 143 -9.38 10.28 15.00
C ALA A 143 -10.69 11.04 14.69
N PHE A 144 -10.63 12.03 13.80
CA PHE A 144 -11.81 12.75 13.27
C PHE A 144 -12.47 12.05 12.07
N ARG A 145 -12.05 10.82 11.74
CA ARG A 145 -12.54 10.03 10.60
C ARG A 145 -12.47 10.79 9.26
N LYS A 146 -11.42 11.60 9.09
CA LYS A 146 -11.18 12.35 7.86
C LYS A 146 -10.48 11.48 6.83
N LYS A 147 -10.73 11.81 5.56
CA LYS A 147 -10.04 11.24 4.41
C LYS A 147 -8.71 11.96 4.19
N VAL A 148 -7.63 11.21 4.03
CA VAL A 148 -6.27 11.78 3.91
C VAL A 148 -5.53 11.23 2.70
N GLY A 149 -5.22 12.10 1.74
CA GLY A 149 -4.22 11.85 0.72
C GLY A 149 -2.85 12.23 1.26
N HIS A 150 -2.00 11.24 1.55
CA HIS A 150 -0.63 11.46 2.01
C HIS A 150 0.33 11.53 0.82
N MET A 151 1.04 12.65 0.69
CA MET A 151 1.81 12.99 -0.51
C MET A 151 3.17 13.58 -0.13
N PRO A 152 4.00 12.88 0.67
CA PRO A 152 5.22 13.47 1.18
C PRO A 152 6.22 13.75 0.06
N GLY A 153 6.74 14.98 -0.02
CA GLY A 153 7.67 15.41 -1.07
C GLY A 153 7.07 15.40 -2.47
N ILE A 154 5.75 15.57 -2.58
CA ILE A 154 5.06 15.73 -3.85
C ILE A 154 5.66 16.90 -4.63
N THR A 155 5.84 16.71 -5.93
CA THR A 155 6.31 17.74 -6.85
C THR A 155 5.31 17.93 -7.97
N GLU A 156 5.45 19.02 -8.72
CA GLU A 156 4.69 19.24 -9.95
C GLU A 156 4.83 18.07 -10.94
N GLU A 157 6.04 17.52 -11.10
CA GLU A 157 6.26 16.37 -11.98
C GLU A 157 5.48 15.13 -11.52
N ILE A 158 5.44 14.88 -10.21
CA ILE A 158 4.69 13.75 -9.66
C ILE A 158 3.18 13.97 -9.87
N LEU A 159 2.65 15.19 -9.68
CA LEU A 159 1.27 15.52 -10.03
C LEU A 159 1.01 15.27 -11.52
N ALA A 160 1.85 15.83 -12.38
CA ALA A 160 1.69 15.80 -13.84
C ALA A 160 1.76 14.39 -14.42
N LYS A 161 2.47 13.47 -13.77
CA LYS A 161 2.75 12.13 -14.31
C LYS A 161 2.14 11.03 -13.44
N ALA A 162 2.67 10.83 -12.24
CA ALA A 162 2.37 9.68 -11.40
C ALA A 162 0.98 9.74 -10.76
N VAL A 163 0.44 10.94 -10.54
CA VAL A 163 -0.96 11.13 -10.12
C VAL A 163 -1.90 11.19 -11.33
N ASN A 164 -1.44 11.75 -12.44
CA ASN A 164 -2.23 11.87 -13.65
C ASN A 164 -2.32 10.56 -14.46
N ILE A 165 -2.84 9.50 -13.85
CA ILE A 165 -2.93 8.14 -14.42
C ILE A 165 -4.35 7.77 -14.84
N ASP A 166 -4.48 6.67 -15.57
CA ASP A 166 -5.76 5.98 -15.76
C ASP A 166 -6.08 5.20 -14.47
N TYR A 167 -7.01 5.73 -13.66
CA TYR A 167 -7.43 5.12 -12.41
C TYR A 167 -8.29 3.88 -12.60
N ASP A 168 -8.98 3.73 -13.73
CA ASP A 168 -9.77 2.54 -14.02
C ASP A 168 -8.84 1.36 -14.33
N PHE A 169 -7.85 1.59 -15.21
CA PHE A 169 -6.78 0.63 -15.45
C PHE A 169 -6.06 0.25 -14.15
N THR A 170 -5.60 1.25 -13.38
CA THR A 170 -4.85 1.04 -12.14
C THR A 170 -5.66 0.24 -11.13
N THR A 171 -6.94 0.60 -10.94
CA THR A 171 -7.85 -0.10 -10.02
C THR A 171 -8.10 -1.53 -10.46
N LEU A 172 -8.24 -1.77 -11.76
CA LEU A 172 -8.41 -3.11 -12.32
C LEU A 172 -7.17 -3.98 -12.09
N GLN A 173 -5.96 -3.46 -12.37
CA GLN A 173 -4.71 -4.18 -12.10
C GLN A 173 -4.56 -4.51 -10.61
N CYS A 174 -4.79 -3.52 -9.73
CA CYS A 174 -4.79 -3.74 -8.30
C CYS A 174 -5.81 -4.80 -7.87
N HIS A 175 -6.99 -4.82 -8.49
CA HIS A 175 -8.01 -5.81 -8.18
C HIS A 175 -7.58 -7.23 -8.58
N LYS A 176 -7.00 -7.42 -9.77
CA LYS A 176 -6.50 -8.72 -10.23
C LYS A 176 -5.40 -9.26 -9.31
N LEU A 177 -4.41 -8.41 -8.99
CA LEU A 177 -3.30 -8.79 -8.10
C LEU A 177 -3.79 -9.11 -6.69
N ALA A 178 -4.62 -8.24 -6.10
CA ALA A 178 -5.19 -8.49 -4.78
C ALA A 178 -6.05 -9.75 -4.73
N MET A 179 -6.69 -10.12 -5.83
CA MET A 179 -7.43 -11.39 -5.91
C MET A 179 -6.51 -12.59 -5.78
N ALA A 180 -5.42 -12.62 -6.54
CA ALA A 180 -4.43 -13.69 -6.46
C ALA A 180 -3.81 -13.78 -5.05
N LEU A 181 -3.38 -12.63 -4.50
CA LEU A 181 -2.75 -12.56 -3.17
C LEU A 181 -3.71 -12.91 -2.01
N ALA A 182 -4.99 -12.56 -2.10
CA ALA A 182 -5.96 -12.87 -1.04
C ALA A 182 -6.35 -14.36 -1.01
N LYS A 183 -6.37 -15.01 -2.17
CA LYS A 183 -6.76 -16.42 -2.29
C LYS A 183 -5.55 -17.34 -2.07
N GLY A 184 -4.39 -16.94 -2.58
CA GLY A 184 -3.20 -17.77 -2.61
C GLY A 184 -2.50 -17.90 -1.27
N ARG A 185 -1.76 -18.99 -1.08
CA ARG A 185 -1.12 -19.29 0.20
C ARG A 185 0.40 -19.17 0.15
N GLU A 186 1.04 -19.52 -0.95
CA GLU A 186 2.49 -19.36 -1.12
C GLU A 186 2.77 -18.34 -2.22
N ALA A 187 3.67 -17.39 -1.95
CA ALA A 187 4.25 -16.51 -2.95
C ALA A 187 5.73 -16.87 -3.19
N GLU A 188 6.15 -16.81 -4.43
CA GLU A 188 7.55 -16.96 -4.86
C GLU A 188 7.95 -15.73 -5.66
N LEU A 189 8.91 -14.96 -5.15
CA LEU A 189 9.53 -13.83 -5.83
C LEU A 189 10.84 -14.30 -6.47
N ILE A 190 10.92 -14.20 -7.79
CA ILE A 190 12.06 -14.64 -8.58
C ILE A 190 12.70 -13.42 -9.23
N SER A 191 14.01 -13.29 -9.06
CA SER A 191 14.84 -12.25 -9.66
C SER A 191 15.99 -12.88 -10.44
N THR A 192 16.52 -12.17 -11.42
CA THR A 192 17.62 -12.66 -12.26
C THR A 192 18.77 -11.67 -12.22
N ASP A 193 19.99 -12.15 -11.98
CA ASP A 193 21.18 -11.28 -12.06
C ASP A 193 21.58 -10.99 -13.52
N GLU A 194 22.56 -10.10 -13.68
CA GLU A 194 23.13 -9.73 -14.98
C GLU A 194 23.76 -10.90 -15.75
N GLN A 195 24.07 -12.02 -15.08
CA GLN A 195 24.61 -13.22 -15.70
C GLN A 195 23.49 -14.22 -16.10
N GLY A 196 22.23 -13.90 -15.83
CA GLY A 196 21.09 -14.76 -16.12
C GLY A 196 20.81 -15.81 -15.04
N VAL A 197 21.45 -15.73 -13.87
CA VAL A 197 21.20 -16.66 -12.76
C VAL A 197 19.92 -16.25 -12.04
N CYS A 198 19.00 -17.19 -11.86
CA CYS A 198 17.75 -16.96 -11.15
C CYS A 198 17.91 -17.23 -9.65
N TYR A 199 17.36 -16.32 -8.84
CA TYR A 199 17.28 -16.38 -7.39
C TYR A 199 15.82 -16.33 -6.97
N SER A 200 15.45 -17.12 -5.97
CA SER A 200 14.06 -17.27 -5.51
C SER A 200 13.94 -17.04 -4.01
N LEU A 201 12.96 -16.25 -3.63
CA LEU A 201 12.50 -16.03 -2.25
C LEU A 201 11.04 -16.48 -2.14
N LYS A 202 10.81 -17.50 -1.30
CA LYS A 202 9.48 -18.04 -1.03
C LYS A 202 8.96 -17.54 0.30
N MET A 203 7.64 -17.40 0.42
CA MET A 203 6.97 -16.97 1.65
C MET A 203 5.51 -17.46 1.70
N ASP A 204 5.02 -17.78 2.90
CA ASP A 204 3.58 -18.02 3.14
C ASP A 204 2.90 -16.65 3.20
N ILE A 205 1.86 -16.44 2.39
CA ILE A 205 1.03 -15.23 2.34
C ILE A 205 -0.38 -15.47 2.90
N GLY A 206 -0.61 -16.61 3.56
CA GLY A 206 -1.72 -16.86 4.49
C GLY A 206 -3.09 -17.14 3.88
N GLY A 207 -3.28 -17.00 2.56
CA GLY A 207 -4.60 -17.07 1.94
C GLY A 207 -5.58 -16.10 2.60
N TRP A 208 -6.83 -16.51 2.76
CA TRP A 208 -7.87 -15.66 3.35
C TRP A 208 -7.61 -15.15 4.78
N SER A 209 -6.59 -15.67 5.45
CA SER A 209 -6.17 -15.18 6.78
C SER A 209 -5.28 -13.94 6.73
N ARG A 210 -4.69 -13.63 5.55
CA ARG A 210 -3.94 -12.39 5.31
C ARG A 210 -4.57 -11.66 4.13
N ALA A 211 -4.81 -10.39 4.34
CA ALA A 211 -5.60 -9.58 3.43
C ALA A 211 -4.66 -8.61 2.71
N PRO A 212 -4.56 -8.64 1.37
CA PRO A 212 -3.77 -7.66 0.64
C PRO A 212 -4.46 -6.29 0.67
N VAL A 213 -3.65 -5.24 0.67
CA VAL A 213 -4.08 -3.85 0.52
C VAL A 213 -3.96 -3.43 -0.94
N LYS A 214 -5.04 -2.86 -1.47
CA LYS A 214 -5.01 -2.11 -2.74
C LYS A 214 -4.72 -0.65 -2.43
N SER A 215 -3.58 -0.17 -2.90
CA SER A 215 -3.17 1.23 -2.78
C SER A 215 -3.16 1.84 -4.19
N ASN A 216 -4.36 1.94 -4.78
CA ASN A 216 -4.59 2.47 -6.13
C ASN A 216 -4.70 4.01 -6.18
N GLY A 217 -4.57 4.69 -5.03
CA GLY A 217 -4.66 6.15 -4.91
C GLY A 217 -6.08 6.70 -4.72
N ILE A 218 -7.12 5.85 -4.76
CA ILE A 218 -8.49 6.24 -4.38
C ILE A 218 -8.65 6.01 -2.88
N ILE A 219 -9.00 7.06 -2.14
CA ILE A 219 -9.02 7.04 -0.68
C ILE A 219 -10.48 7.04 -0.19
N PRO A 220 -10.94 5.96 0.46
CA PRO A 220 -12.26 5.92 1.11
C PRO A 220 -12.38 6.91 2.28
N ASP A 221 -13.60 7.10 2.77
CA ASP A 221 -13.86 7.96 3.91
C ASP A 221 -13.26 7.39 5.21
N GLY A 222 -12.68 8.25 6.04
CA GLY A 222 -12.10 7.88 7.33
C GLY A 222 -10.84 7.02 7.26
N VAL A 223 -10.20 6.92 6.09
CA VAL A 223 -8.90 6.28 5.92
C VAL A 223 -7.88 7.22 5.28
N TRP A 224 -6.61 6.84 5.37
CA TRP A 224 -5.50 7.51 4.72
C TRP A 224 -4.86 6.59 3.69
N GLY A 225 -4.16 7.16 2.70
CA GLY A 225 -3.27 6.41 1.81
C GLY A 225 -2.41 7.32 0.95
N ASN A 226 -1.45 6.72 0.24
CA ASN A 226 -0.51 7.45 -0.59
C ASN A 226 -1.15 7.95 -1.88
N ILE A 227 -0.78 9.18 -2.27
CA ILE A 227 -0.99 9.71 -3.61
C ILE A 227 0.39 10.21 -4.09
N PRO A 228 0.93 9.70 -5.21
CA PRO A 228 0.33 8.75 -6.15
C PRO A 228 0.10 7.37 -5.53
N GLY A 229 -0.92 6.68 -6.03
CA GLY A 229 -1.10 5.25 -5.80
C GLY A 229 -0.55 4.43 -6.96
N GLY A 230 -0.96 3.17 -7.01
CA GLY A 230 -0.60 2.22 -8.06
C GLY A 230 0.25 1.07 -7.54
N GLU A 231 -0.18 0.41 -6.47
CA GLU A 231 0.40 -0.86 -6.02
C GLU A 231 -0.65 -1.77 -5.38
N VAL A 232 -0.25 -3.02 -5.16
CA VAL A 232 -0.87 -3.94 -4.21
C VAL A 232 0.23 -4.53 -3.34
N TYR A 233 -0.03 -4.64 -2.06
CA TYR A 233 0.90 -5.26 -1.13
C TYR A 233 0.20 -6.14 -0.11
N ILE A 234 0.95 -7.07 0.47
CA ILE A 234 0.49 -7.99 1.51
C ILE A 234 1.60 -8.17 2.54
N ALA A 235 1.23 -8.35 3.81
CA ALA A 235 2.15 -8.80 4.84
C ALA A 235 2.32 -10.33 4.74
N PRO A 236 3.51 -10.84 4.40
CA PRO A 236 3.78 -12.27 4.50
C PRO A 236 3.60 -12.76 5.94
N VAL A 237 3.32 -14.06 6.11
CA VAL A 237 3.28 -14.70 7.42
C VAL A 237 4.69 -14.63 8.02
N GLU A 238 4.78 -14.06 9.22
CA GLU A 238 6.05 -13.86 9.89
C GLU A 238 6.76 -15.20 10.13
N GLY A 239 8.07 -15.23 9.93
CA GLY A 239 8.86 -16.46 10.09
C GLY A 239 8.86 -17.40 8.89
N SER A 240 8.09 -17.12 7.82
CA SER A 240 7.92 -18.06 6.69
C SER A 240 8.86 -17.84 5.51
N ALA A 241 9.51 -16.68 5.42
CA ALA A 241 10.28 -16.34 4.22
C ALA A 241 11.66 -17.01 4.20
N GLU A 242 11.98 -17.64 3.08
CA GLU A 242 13.19 -18.44 2.86
C GLU A 242 13.73 -18.26 1.45
N GLY A 243 15.04 -18.06 1.32
CA GLY A 243 15.74 -17.98 0.04
C GLY A 243 16.43 -16.64 -0.19
N GLU A 244 16.66 -16.29 -1.45
CA GLU A 244 17.44 -15.11 -1.81
C GLU A 244 16.93 -14.46 -3.10
N ILE A 245 17.15 -13.16 -3.21
CA ILE A 245 16.87 -12.38 -4.43
C ILE A 245 18.01 -11.41 -4.71
N VAL A 246 18.04 -10.98 -5.96
CA VAL A 246 18.87 -9.90 -6.47
C VAL A 246 18.02 -8.63 -6.53
N VAL A 247 18.60 -7.56 -5.99
CA VAL A 247 18.01 -6.22 -5.96
C VAL A 247 18.80 -5.34 -6.92
N ASP A 248 18.08 -4.80 -7.89
CA ASP A 248 18.60 -4.01 -9.01
C ASP A 248 17.92 -2.64 -9.14
N GLY A 249 16.89 -2.38 -8.33
CA GLY A 249 16.07 -1.17 -8.43
C GLY A 249 16.60 -0.02 -7.58
N SER A 250 16.02 0.13 -6.40
CA SER A 250 16.31 1.24 -5.51
C SER A 250 16.05 0.91 -4.05
N LEU A 251 16.61 1.76 -3.20
CA LEU A 251 16.35 1.89 -1.78
C LEU A 251 16.05 3.38 -1.52
N PRO A 252 15.47 3.77 -0.37
CA PRO A 252 15.27 5.17 -0.04
C PRO A 252 16.55 6.00 -0.20
N GLY A 253 16.46 7.03 -1.05
CA GLY A 253 17.55 7.94 -1.38
C GLY A 253 18.62 7.38 -2.32
N PHE A 254 18.45 6.17 -2.88
CA PHE A 254 19.46 5.55 -3.74
C PHE A 254 18.88 4.63 -4.81
N VAL A 255 19.07 4.99 -6.08
CA VAL A 255 18.85 4.08 -7.21
C VAL A 255 20.13 3.29 -7.45
N ILE A 256 20.01 1.97 -7.57
CA ILE A 256 21.13 1.08 -7.88
C ILE A 256 21.47 1.26 -9.37
N PRO A 257 22.71 1.66 -9.72
CA PRO A 257 23.13 1.71 -11.11
C PRO A 257 23.16 0.30 -11.73
N GLU A 258 22.91 0.23 -13.03
CA GLU A 258 23.14 -0.96 -13.84
C GLU A 258 24.58 -1.47 -13.61
N GLY A 259 24.78 -2.78 -13.50
CA GLY A 259 26.08 -3.36 -13.20
C GLY A 259 26.37 -3.56 -11.71
N LYS A 260 25.47 -3.16 -10.80
CA LYS A 260 25.78 -2.98 -9.36
C LYS A 260 24.75 -3.57 -8.40
N GLN A 261 24.09 -4.64 -8.82
CA GLN A 261 23.07 -5.33 -8.03
C GLN A 261 23.61 -5.83 -6.68
N ILE A 262 22.72 -5.93 -5.68
CA ILE A 262 23.01 -6.61 -4.41
C ILE A 262 22.17 -7.88 -4.28
N LYS A 263 22.68 -8.86 -3.56
CA LYS A 263 21.94 -10.06 -3.15
C LYS A 263 21.52 -9.92 -1.69
N VAL A 264 20.27 -10.27 -1.42
CA VAL A 264 19.71 -10.31 -0.07
C VAL A 264 19.14 -11.69 0.17
N SER A 265 19.47 -12.29 1.32
CA SER A 265 18.96 -13.61 1.72
C SER A 265 18.11 -13.53 2.97
N PHE A 266 17.11 -14.40 3.04
CA PHE A 266 16.18 -14.51 4.16
C PHE A 266 16.19 -15.93 4.71
N GLU A 267 16.19 -16.01 6.04
CA GLU A 267 16.04 -17.24 6.80
C GLU A 267 15.06 -16.98 7.94
N ASN A 268 14.11 -17.89 8.16
CA ASN A 268 13.04 -17.78 9.15
C ASN A 268 12.33 -16.42 9.10
N GLY A 269 11.99 -15.95 7.90
CA GLY A 269 11.28 -14.69 7.70
C GLY A 269 12.11 -13.43 7.96
N ARG A 270 13.43 -13.54 8.15
CA ARG A 270 14.30 -12.41 8.50
C ARG A 270 15.46 -12.28 7.54
N LEU A 271 15.84 -11.04 7.23
CA LEU A 271 17.04 -10.75 6.45
C LEU A 271 18.27 -11.31 7.19
N ALA A 272 18.94 -12.27 6.54
CA ALA A 272 20.07 -13.02 7.06
C ALA A 272 21.41 -12.47 6.50
N SER A 273 21.46 -12.10 5.22
CA SER A 273 22.68 -11.55 4.62
C SER A 273 22.41 -10.55 3.50
N VAL A 274 23.40 -9.67 3.28
CA VAL A 274 23.46 -8.74 2.15
C VAL A 274 24.85 -8.80 1.53
N PHE A 275 24.94 -8.96 0.22
CA PHE A 275 26.21 -9.02 -0.51
C PHE A 275 26.16 -8.19 -1.80
N PRO A 276 27.23 -7.48 -2.19
CA PRO A 276 28.47 -7.25 -1.44
C PRO A 276 28.29 -6.24 -0.28
N LYS A 277 28.83 -6.57 0.90
CA LYS A 277 28.64 -5.78 2.14
C LYS A 277 29.14 -4.34 2.06
N ASN A 278 30.21 -4.10 1.29
CA ASN A 278 30.86 -2.78 1.20
C ASN A 278 30.20 -1.84 0.19
N TYR A 279 29.18 -2.30 -0.54
CA TYR A 279 28.49 -1.49 -1.53
C TYR A 279 27.51 -0.50 -0.88
N LYS A 280 27.24 0.62 -1.57
CA LYS A 280 26.42 1.71 -1.03
C LYS A 280 25.02 1.25 -0.62
N ALA A 281 24.35 0.43 -1.42
CA ALA A 281 23.03 -0.09 -1.07
C ALA A 281 23.05 -0.95 0.20
N ALA A 282 24.04 -1.85 0.35
CA ALA A 282 24.19 -2.65 1.56
C ALA A 282 24.44 -1.79 2.81
N ARG A 283 25.26 -0.74 2.69
CA ARG A 283 25.51 0.22 3.78
C ARG A 283 24.25 0.97 4.23
N LEU A 284 23.32 1.26 3.31
CA LEU A 284 22.03 1.87 3.68
C LEU A 284 21.19 0.93 4.54
N ILE A 285 21.12 -0.36 4.16
CA ILE A 285 20.43 -1.39 4.97
C ILE A 285 21.09 -1.53 6.35
N PHE A 286 22.42 -1.56 6.43
CA PHE A 286 23.12 -1.64 7.72
C PHE A 286 22.97 -0.38 8.57
N ALA A 287 22.89 0.80 7.97
CA ALA A 287 22.58 2.02 8.72
C ALA A 287 21.16 1.97 9.33
N THR A 288 20.19 1.38 8.63
CA THR A 288 18.85 1.13 9.17
C THR A 288 18.90 0.17 10.36
N LYS A 289 19.71 -0.89 10.29
CA LYS A 289 19.98 -1.78 11.42
C LYS A 289 20.53 -1.01 12.61
N ASP A 290 21.60 -0.23 12.43
CA ASP A 290 22.26 0.48 13.54
C ASP A 290 21.29 1.44 14.24
N LEU A 291 20.46 2.15 13.47
CA LEU A 291 19.42 3.04 14.01
C LEU A 291 18.33 2.28 14.79
N ALA A 292 17.94 1.11 14.32
CA ALA A 292 16.94 0.29 14.99
C ALA A 292 17.49 -0.32 16.29
N GLU A 293 18.70 -0.85 16.27
CA GLU A 293 19.38 -1.39 17.45
C GLU A 293 19.60 -0.30 18.51
N ALA A 294 19.98 0.91 18.10
CA ALA A 294 20.09 2.06 19.00
C ALA A 294 18.75 2.45 19.67
N ARG A 295 17.62 2.05 19.08
CA ARG A 295 16.26 2.24 19.61
C ARG A 295 15.69 1.00 20.30
N GLY A 296 16.48 -0.07 20.43
CA GLY A 296 16.05 -1.33 21.02
C GLY A 296 15.01 -2.08 20.19
N ASP A 297 15.03 -1.91 18.86
CA ASP A 297 14.12 -2.57 17.93
C ASP A 297 14.76 -3.83 17.32
N PRO A 298 14.42 -5.04 17.79
CA PRO A 298 14.98 -6.29 17.29
C PRO A 298 14.33 -6.76 15.98
N ASN A 299 13.31 -6.06 15.49
CA ASN A 299 12.46 -6.52 14.39
C ASN A 299 12.77 -5.86 13.04
N TRP A 300 13.80 -5.02 12.98
CA TRP A 300 14.19 -4.27 11.78
C TRP A 300 14.38 -5.14 10.54
N ASN A 301 14.79 -6.40 10.71
CA ASN A 301 15.08 -7.34 9.63
C ASN A 301 13.94 -8.31 9.30
N ASN A 302 12.75 -8.16 9.88
CA ASN A 302 11.57 -8.95 9.48
C ASN A 302 11.19 -8.66 8.02
N LEU A 303 10.83 -9.67 7.23
CA LEU A 303 10.18 -9.46 5.94
C LEU A 303 8.72 -9.03 6.18
N GLY A 304 8.50 -7.73 6.21
CA GLY A 304 7.22 -7.12 6.57
C GLY A 304 6.23 -7.04 5.41
N GLU A 305 6.72 -6.87 4.19
CA GLU A 305 5.89 -6.59 3.03
C GLU A 305 6.40 -7.30 1.77
N LEU A 306 5.46 -7.79 0.96
CA LEU A 306 5.64 -8.04 -0.47
C LEU A 306 4.68 -7.12 -1.23
N GLY A 307 5.21 -6.28 -2.11
CA GLY A 307 4.43 -5.35 -2.91
C GLY A 307 4.74 -5.41 -4.40
N ILE A 308 3.78 -4.95 -5.21
CA ILE A 308 3.80 -4.99 -6.68
C ILE A 308 3.30 -3.65 -7.23
N GLY A 309 4.15 -2.97 -8.00
CA GLY A 309 3.84 -1.69 -8.63
C GLY A 309 3.06 -1.84 -9.94
N VAL A 310 2.06 -0.98 -10.15
CA VAL A 310 1.16 -0.95 -11.31
C VAL A 310 0.92 0.46 -11.88
N ASN A 311 1.63 1.48 -11.41
CA ASN A 311 1.54 2.83 -11.95
C ASN A 311 2.34 2.95 -13.26
N GLN A 312 1.62 3.00 -14.39
CA GLN A 312 2.23 3.04 -15.73
C GLN A 312 2.98 4.34 -16.02
N ASN A 313 2.74 5.42 -15.28
CA ASN A 313 3.33 6.73 -15.56
C ASN A 313 4.61 7.00 -14.78
N VAL A 314 4.95 6.16 -13.79
CA VAL A 314 6.29 6.16 -13.20
C VAL A 314 7.23 5.44 -14.15
N LYS A 315 8.08 6.19 -14.85
CA LYS A 315 8.94 5.63 -15.93
C LYS A 315 10.33 5.23 -15.46
N ARG A 316 10.83 5.83 -14.39
CA ARG A 316 12.17 5.61 -13.85
C ARG A 316 12.12 5.63 -12.33
N LEU A 317 13.02 4.88 -11.71
CA LEU A 317 13.27 4.99 -10.28
C LEU A 317 14.03 6.30 -10.00
N CYS A 318 13.76 6.91 -8.85
CA CYS A 318 14.42 8.15 -8.43
C CYS A 318 14.92 8.11 -6.99
N GLY A 319 14.76 6.99 -6.28
CA GLY A 319 15.11 6.84 -4.87
C GLY A 319 14.05 7.42 -3.93
N ASN A 320 12.91 7.89 -4.44
CA ASN A 320 11.77 8.22 -3.60
C ASN A 320 10.96 6.93 -3.37
N PRO A 321 10.89 6.40 -2.13
CA PRO A 321 10.21 5.13 -1.86
C PRO A 321 8.75 5.15 -2.30
N VAL A 322 8.01 6.23 -2.01
CA VAL A 322 6.58 6.36 -2.34
C VAL A 322 6.33 6.32 -3.84
N LEU A 323 7.30 6.73 -4.67
CA LEU A 323 7.16 6.71 -6.12
C LEU A 323 7.67 5.39 -6.72
N ASP A 324 8.83 4.94 -6.26
CA ASP A 324 9.56 3.81 -6.82
C ASP A 324 8.78 2.49 -6.61
N GLU A 325 8.16 2.30 -5.45
CA GLU A 325 7.32 1.14 -5.12
C GLU A 325 6.06 1.03 -6.01
N LYS A 326 5.61 2.16 -6.57
CA LYS A 326 4.42 2.22 -7.44
C LYS A 326 4.73 1.89 -8.89
N LYS A 327 6.00 1.90 -9.30
CA LYS A 327 6.37 1.77 -10.71
C LYS A 327 5.80 0.50 -11.33
N TYR A 328 5.11 0.62 -12.48
CA TYR A 328 4.57 -0.55 -13.16
C TYR A 328 5.65 -1.61 -13.42
N GLY A 329 5.34 -2.84 -13.01
CA GLY A 329 6.18 -4.00 -13.25
C GLY A 329 7.21 -4.29 -12.18
N THR A 330 7.43 -3.36 -11.24
CA THR A 330 8.36 -3.62 -10.14
C THR A 330 7.69 -4.49 -9.08
N ALA A 331 8.52 -5.17 -8.30
CA ALA A 331 8.12 -5.65 -6.99
C ALA A 331 9.00 -4.99 -5.94
N HIS A 332 8.55 -5.05 -4.69
CA HIS A 332 9.37 -4.65 -3.57
C HIS A 332 9.16 -5.56 -2.38
N ILE A 333 10.19 -5.60 -1.55
CA ILE A 333 10.11 -6.16 -0.22
C ILE A 333 10.31 -5.05 0.81
N GLY A 334 9.49 -5.06 1.84
CA GLY A 334 9.61 -4.13 2.97
C GLY A 334 10.25 -4.84 4.17
N LEU A 335 11.29 -4.25 4.75
CA LEU A 335 11.86 -4.73 6.02
C LEU A 335 11.21 -4.04 7.22
N GLY A 336 11.00 -4.78 8.31
CA GLY A 336 10.53 -4.25 9.58
C GLY A 336 9.02 -4.40 9.79
N ASN A 337 8.35 -3.26 9.98
CA ASN A 337 6.99 -3.17 10.51
C ASN A 337 5.93 -3.67 9.53
N ASN A 338 5.00 -4.49 10.00
CA ASN A 338 3.85 -4.94 9.23
C ASN A 338 2.51 -4.99 9.99
N ASP A 339 2.48 -4.55 11.25
CA ASP A 339 1.27 -4.56 12.12
C ASP A 339 0.10 -3.70 11.59
N GLY A 340 0.40 -2.77 10.68
CA GLY A 340 -0.55 -1.81 10.15
C GLY A 340 -1.43 -2.31 9.00
N TYR A 341 -1.16 -3.48 8.41
CA TYR A 341 -1.85 -3.98 7.20
C TYR A 341 -1.99 -5.51 7.11
N GLY A 342 -2.05 -6.16 8.27
CA GLY A 342 -2.37 -7.59 8.39
C GLY A 342 -1.28 -8.40 9.08
N GLY A 343 -0.10 -7.82 9.29
CA GLY A 343 1.02 -8.37 10.06
C GLY A 343 0.83 -8.33 11.58
N ARG A 344 1.82 -8.84 12.31
CA ARG A 344 1.88 -8.81 13.79
C ARG A 344 3.18 -8.23 14.35
N VAL A 345 4.16 -7.93 13.49
CA VAL A 345 5.46 -7.42 13.90
C VAL A 345 5.43 -5.90 13.93
N GLN A 346 5.72 -5.37 15.11
CA GLN A 346 5.96 -3.95 15.33
C GLN A 346 7.45 -3.66 15.21
N SER A 347 7.79 -2.63 14.45
CA SER A 347 9.15 -2.11 14.28
C SER A 347 9.11 -0.61 14.02
N THR A 348 10.19 0.07 14.38
CA THR A 348 10.47 1.46 14.04
C THR A 348 10.99 1.63 12.61
N VAL A 349 11.25 0.52 11.92
CA VAL A 349 11.74 0.44 10.55
C VAL A 349 10.62 0.02 9.62
N HIS A 350 10.55 0.68 8.47
CA HIS A 350 9.88 0.19 7.27
C HIS A 350 10.77 0.61 6.10
N LEU A 351 11.53 -0.34 5.54
CA LEU A 351 12.52 -0.08 4.49
C LEU A 351 12.15 -0.86 3.23
N ASP A 352 11.65 -0.15 2.22
CA ASP A 352 11.32 -0.74 0.92
C ASP A 352 12.56 -0.92 0.05
N ILE A 353 12.66 -2.09 -0.57
CA ILE A 353 13.75 -2.48 -1.45
C ILE A 353 13.15 -2.95 -2.77
N ILE A 354 13.46 -2.23 -3.86
CA ILE A 354 12.78 -2.37 -5.15
C ILE A 354 13.55 -3.31 -6.09
N VAL A 355 12.81 -4.18 -6.77
CA VAL A 355 13.27 -5.09 -7.84
C VAL A 355 12.55 -4.73 -9.13
N THR A 356 13.27 -4.49 -10.23
CA THR A 356 12.70 -3.80 -11.40
C THR A 356 11.90 -4.69 -12.35
N SER A 357 12.34 -5.92 -12.55
CA SER A 357 11.77 -6.85 -13.54
C SER A 357 11.62 -8.30 -13.02
N PRO A 358 11.04 -8.52 -11.84
CA PRO A 358 10.93 -9.87 -11.29
C PRO A 358 9.86 -10.71 -11.99
N GLU A 359 9.87 -12.01 -11.67
CA GLU A 359 8.72 -12.89 -11.79
C GLU A 359 8.12 -13.12 -10.40
N ILE A 360 6.79 -13.06 -10.27
CA ILE A 360 6.09 -13.45 -9.05
C ILE A 360 5.11 -14.56 -9.40
N ARG A 361 5.16 -15.64 -8.62
CA ARG A 361 4.19 -16.72 -8.65
C ARG A 361 3.42 -16.77 -7.34
N VAL A 362 2.13 -17.10 -7.43
CA VAL A 362 1.30 -17.40 -6.27
C VAL A 362 0.69 -18.78 -6.47
N ASP A 363 0.92 -19.70 -5.52
CA ASP A 363 0.58 -21.12 -5.63
C ASP A 363 1.03 -21.72 -6.99
N GLY A 364 2.25 -21.39 -7.40
CA GLY A 364 2.83 -21.82 -8.68
C GLY A 364 2.31 -21.13 -9.94
N LYS A 365 1.30 -20.25 -9.83
CA LYS A 365 0.75 -19.50 -10.97
C LYS A 365 1.43 -18.14 -11.10
N THR A 366 2.01 -17.86 -12.26
CA THR A 366 2.64 -16.55 -12.52
C THR A 366 1.61 -15.43 -12.54
N ILE A 367 1.86 -14.36 -11.77
CA ILE A 367 1.03 -13.15 -11.72
C ILE A 367 1.76 -11.90 -12.21
N LEU A 368 3.09 -11.93 -12.20
CA LEU A 368 3.99 -10.91 -12.72
C LEU A 368 5.14 -11.63 -13.41
N LYS A 369 5.54 -11.20 -14.61
CA LYS A 369 6.69 -11.80 -15.33
C LYS A 369 7.43 -10.74 -16.13
N GLY A 370 8.74 -10.63 -15.93
CA GLY A 370 9.60 -9.70 -16.68
C GLY A 370 9.05 -8.28 -16.64
N GLY A 371 8.57 -7.84 -15.47
CA GLY A 371 7.99 -6.51 -15.30
C GLY A 371 6.58 -6.30 -15.88
N HIS A 372 5.84 -7.36 -16.22
CA HIS A 372 4.49 -7.25 -16.76
C HIS A 372 3.49 -8.06 -15.94
N VAL A 373 2.36 -7.44 -15.57
CA VAL A 373 1.25 -8.15 -14.91
C VAL A 373 0.66 -9.14 -15.91
N THR A 374 0.62 -10.42 -15.54
CA THR A 374 0.27 -11.55 -16.44
C THR A 374 -0.87 -12.42 -15.91
N ILE A 375 -1.70 -11.86 -15.00
CA ILE A 375 -2.77 -12.61 -14.35
C ILE A 375 -3.84 -13.08 -15.36
N ASP A 376 -4.00 -14.40 -15.45
CA ASP A 376 -5.20 -15.04 -15.97
C ASP A 376 -6.27 -15.13 -14.87
N GLU A 377 -7.34 -14.33 -14.99
CA GLU A 377 -8.43 -14.33 -14.02
C GLU A 377 -9.15 -15.68 -13.94
N GLY A 378 -9.19 -16.47 -15.02
CA GLY A 378 -9.81 -17.79 -15.04
C GLY A 378 -9.12 -18.78 -14.09
N ALA A 379 -7.81 -18.59 -13.85
CA ALA A 379 -7.06 -19.39 -12.89
C ALA A 379 -7.39 -19.07 -11.42
N TRP A 380 -8.09 -17.95 -11.16
CA TRP A 380 -8.41 -17.45 -9.81
C TRP A 380 -9.91 -17.32 -9.54
N LYS A 381 -10.74 -17.37 -10.58
CA LYS A 381 -12.20 -17.37 -10.52
C LYS A 381 -12.74 -18.70 -11.01
N GLU A 382 -12.95 -19.64 -10.09
CA GLU A 382 -13.37 -20.99 -10.44
C GLU A 382 -14.69 -21.02 -11.23
N ASN A 383 -14.75 -21.93 -12.20
CA ASN A 383 -15.99 -22.37 -12.81
C ASN A 383 -16.43 -23.67 -12.09
N PHE A 384 -17.61 -23.67 -11.45
CA PHE A 384 -18.12 -24.88 -10.80
C PHE A 384 -18.24 -26.07 -11.77
N GLU A 385 -18.40 -25.83 -13.08
CA GLU A 385 -18.51 -26.90 -14.09
C GLU A 385 -17.19 -27.65 -14.31
N THR A 386 -16.05 -27.02 -14.00
CA THR A 386 -14.72 -27.59 -14.21
C THR A 386 -14.02 -27.97 -12.91
N ILE A 387 -14.64 -27.70 -11.74
CA ILE A 387 -14.13 -28.15 -10.45
C ILE A 387 -14.10 -29.69 -10.46
N VAL A 388 -12.90 -30.24 -10.25
CA VAL A 388 -12.71 -31.68 -10.03
C VAL A 388 -12.89 -31.95 -8.54
N LEU A 389 -13.81 -32.85 -8.21
CA LEU A 389 -14.02 -33.32 -6.84
C LEU A 389 -13.14 -34.54 -6.59
N ASP A 390 -12.22 -34.43 -5.62
CA ASP A 390 -11.44 -35.57 -5.14
C ASP A 390 -12.39 -36.64 -4.55
N LYS A 391 -12.18 -37.91 -4.92
CA LYS A 391 -13.03 -39.00 -4.45
C LYS A 391 -13.03 -39.12 -2.92
N GLY A 392 -11.85 -38.97 -2.31
CA GLY A 392 -11.73 -38.97 -0.85
C GLY A 392 -12.43 -37.79 -0.19
N TRP A 393 -12.40 -36.61 -0.82
CA TRP A 393 -13.15 -35.44 -0.37
C TRP A 393 -14.66 -35.71 -0.38
N VAL A 394 -15.19 -36.27 -1.47
CA VAL A 394 -16.62 -36.60 -1.58
C VAL A 394 -17.04 -37.63 -0.54
N GLU A 395 -16.22 -38.65 -0.29
CA GLU A 395 -16.51 -39.69 0.71
C GLU A 395 -16.51 -39.15 2.15
N ARG A 396 -15.64 -38.18 2.45
CA ARG A 396 -15.57 -37.56 3.79
C ARG A 396 -16.61 -36.46 4.01
N PHE A 397 -17.16 -35.88 2.96
CA PHE A 397 -18.11 -34.78 3.06
C PHE A 397 -19.48 -35.26 3.57
N SER A 398 -19.80 -34.93 4.83
CA SER A 398 -21.06 -35.31 5.48
C SER A 398 -22.03 -34.15 5.65
N GLY A 399 -21.52 -32.92 5.73
CA GLY A 399 -22.34 -31.72 5.81
C GLY A 399 -21.57 -30.41 5.71
N VAL A 400 -22.31 -29.30 5.74
CA VAL A 400 -21.75 -27.95 5.57
C VAL A 400 -22.44 -26.93 6.47
N SER A 401 -21.69 -25.98 7.01
CA SER A 401 -22.21 -24.78 7.67
C SER A 401 -21.43 -23.53 7.23
N ARG A 402 -21.97 -22.33 7.42
CA ARG A 402 -21.21 -21.10 7.12
C ARG A 402 -20.13 -20.85 8.16
N THR A 403 -19.00 -20.27 7.74
CA THR A 403 -17.93 -19.84 8.65
C THR A 403 -18.20 -18.49 9.34
N GLY A 404 -19.16 -17.71 8.83
CA GLY A 404 -19.34 -16.30 9.23
C GLY A 404 -18.35 -15.35 8.54
N ALA A 405 -17.55 -15.84 7.60
CA ALA A 405 -16.67 -15.03 6.78
C ALA A 405 -17.45 -13.90 6.07
N PRO A 406 -16.94 -12.64 6.09
CA PRO A 406 -17.61 -11.50 5.45
C PRO A 406 -17.95 -11.73 3.98
N THR A 407 -19.20 -11.43 3.62
CA THR A 407 -19.73 -11.54 2.26
C THR A 407 -20.64 -10.37 1.94
N VAL A 408 -20.78 -10.06 0.65
CA VAL A 408 -21.74 -9.08 0.16
C VAL A 408 -22.44 -9.59 -1.10
N LYS A 409 -23.72 -9.24 -1.24
CA LYS A 409 -24.52 -9.49 -2.44
C LYS A 409 -24.51 -8.24 -3.32
N ARG A 410 -24.04 -8.34 -4.56
CA ARG A 410 -24.04 -7.23 -5.53
C ARG A 410 -24.45 -7.75 -6.90
N GLY A 411 -25.41 -7.08 -7.54
CA GLY A 411 -25.88 -7.49 -8.88
C GLY A 411 -26.37 -8.94 -8.98
N GLY A 412 -26.87 -9.53 -7.89
CA GLY A 412 -27.28 -10.93 -7.87
C GLY A 412 -26.14 -11.96 -7.79
N LEU A 413 -24.91 -11.51 -7.49
CA LEU A 413 -23.72 -12.33 -7.33
C LEU A 413 -23.25 -12.35 -5.87
N LEU A 414 -22.70 -13.48 -5.44
CA LEU A 414 -22.01 -13.61 -4.15
C LEU A 414 -20.57 -13.10 -4.27
N HIS A 415 -20.17 -12.24 -3.35
CA HIS A 415 -18.79 -11.77 -3.22
C HIS A 415 -18.22 -12.12 -1.85
N ARG A 416 -16.95 -12.53 -1.81
CA ARG A 416 -16.13 -12.64 -0.60
C ARG A 416 -15.55 -11.27 -0.28
N GLU A 417 -15.70 -10.82 0.96
CA GLU A 417 -15.12 -9.55 1.43
C GLU A 417 -13.92 -9.76 2.37
N TRP A 418 -12.96 -8.84 2.31
CA TRP A 418 -11.86 -8.77 3.27
C TRP A 418 -11.54 -7.32 3.63
N CYS A 419 -11.06 -7.15 4.86
CA CYS A 419 -10.72 -5.85 5.43
C CYS A 419 -9.25 -5.91 5.88
N PRO A 420 -8.28 -5.54 5.02
CA PRO A 420 -6.86 -5.58 5.40
C PRO A 420 -6.53 -4.57 6.50
N VAL A 421 -7.24 -3.44 6.51
CA VAL A 421 -7.10 -2.38 7.52
C VAL A 421 -8.45 -1.72 7.76
N LYS A 422 -8.64 -1.16 8.96
CA LYS A 422 -9.87 -0.47 9.35
C LYS A 422 -10.29 0.56 8.29
N GLY A 423 -11.50 0.39 7.76
CA GLY A 423 -12.11 1.30 6.77
C GLY A 423 -11.76 1.01 5.31
N ARG A 424 -10.83 0.09 5.01
CA ARG A 424 -10.60 -0.41 3.65
C ARG A 424 -11.29 -1.75 3.49
N VAL A 425 -12.42 -1.78 2.79
CA VAL A 425 -13.12 -3.03 2.47
C VAL A 425 -12.90 -3.36 1.01
N ASN A 426 -12.47 -4.59 0.76
CA ASN A 426 -12.26 -5.15 -0.57
C ASN A 426 -13.15 -6.37 -0.77
N HIS A 427 -13.43 -6.68 -2.03
CA HIS A 427 -14.26 -7.82 -2.38
C HIS A 427 -13.86 -8.42 -3.72
N MET A 428 -14.25 -9.69 -3.94
CA MET A 428 -14.18 -10.37 -5.23
C MET A 428 -15.36 -11.32 -5.38
N THR A 429 -15.74 -11.64 -6.63
CA THR A 429 -16.77 -12.64 -6.90
C THR A 429 -16.33 -14.03 -6.43
N VAL A 430 -17.28 -14.83 -5.96
CA VAL A 430 -17.06 -16.24 -5.61
C VAL A 430 -17.14 -17.08 -6.88
N GLY A 431 -16.00 -17.29 -7.53
CA GLY A 431 -15.88 -17.89 -8.86
C GLY A 431 -16.16 -16.91 -9.99
N ASN A 432 -16.38 -17.45 -11.19
CA ASN A 432 -16.87 -16.69 -12.34
C ASN A 432 -18.35 -16.27 -12.15
N GLU A 433 -18.90 -15.45 -13.05
CA GLU A 433 -20.23 -14.87 -12.88
C GLU A 433 -21.34 -15.93 -12.66
N LYS A 434 -21.38 -16.97 -13.52
CA LYS A 434 -22.34 -18.08 -13.39
C LYS A 434 -22.18 -18.81 -12.06
N THR A 435 -20.94 -19.08 -11.65
CA THR A 435 -20.61 -19.73 -10.38
C THR A 435 -21.05 -18.87 -9.20
N ALA A 436 -20.76 -17.57 -9.21
CA ALA A 436 -21.10 -16.65 -8.13
C ALA A 436 -22.62 -16.49 -7.94
N HIS A 437 -23.39 -16.51 -9.04
CA HIS A 437 -24.85 -16.49 -8.97
C HIS A 437 -25.40 -17.76 -8.31
N LEU A 438 -24.94 -18.94 -8.73
CA LEU A 438 -25.40 -20.21 -8.18
C LEU A 438 -24.90 -20.43 -6.75
N ALA A 439 -23.66 -20.02 -6.46
CA ALA A 439 -23.08 -20.04 -5.13
C ALA A 439 -23.87 -19.17 -4.17
N LEU A 440 -24.42 -18.02 -4.61
CA LEU A 440 -25.32 -17.20 -3.80
C LEU A 440 -26.57 -17.96 -3.38
N LEU A 441 -27.26 -18.61 -4.33
CA LEU A 441 -28.48 -19.36 -4.08
C LEU A 441 -28.24 -20.50 -3.08
N LEU A 442 -27.13 -21.22 -3.23
CA LEU A 442 -26.71 -22.25 -2.28
C LEU A 442 -26.35 -21.66 -0.93
N TYR A 443 -25.48 -20.64 -0.91
CA TYR A 443 -24.97 -20.02 0.31
C TYR A 443 -26.12 -19.54 1.19
N GLU A 444 -27.13 -18.87 0.61
CA GLU A 444 -28.34 -18.38 1.29
C GLU A 444 -29.12 -19.49 2.03
N LYS A 445 -29.00 -20.76 1.60
CA LYS A 445 -29.64 -21.92 2.24
C LYS A 445 -28.77 -22.63 3.28
N ILE A 446 -27.45 -22.41 3.27
CA ILE A 446 -26.54 -23.01 4.26
C ILE A 446 -26.69 -22.26 5.60
N PRO A 447 -27.08 -22.94 6.70
CA PRO A 447 -27.15 -22.36 8.03
C PRO A 447 -25.75 -22.03 8.61
N MET A 448 -25.71 -21.10 9.57
CA MET A 448 -24.47 -20.72 10.27
C MET A 448 -24.14 -21.66 11.43
N ASP A 449 -25.13 -21.96 12.28
CA ASP A 449 -24.89 -22.58 13.59
C ASP A 449 -25.13 -24.10 13.64
N LYS A 450 -25.62 -24.69 12.55
CA LYS A 450 -25.90 -26.13 12.45
C LYS A 450 -25.37 -26.65 11.12
N ALA A 451 -24.79 -27.84 11.07
CA ALA A 451 -24.45 -28.46 9.80
C ALA A 451 -25.73 -28.86 9.04
N LEU A 452 -25.84 -28.41 7.79
CA LEU A 452 -26.80 -28.95 6.83
C LEU A 452 -26.22 -30.23 6.24
N ARG A 453 -26.92 -31.35 6.41
CA ARG A 453 -26.41 -32.66 5.97
C ARG A 453 -26.42 -32.78 4.46
N ARG A 454 -25.52 -33.60 3.92
CA ARG A 454 -25.41 -33.84 2.47
C ARG A 454 -26.71 -34.30 1.82
N ASP A 455 -27.47 -35.17 2.48
CA ASP A 455 -28.77 -35.67 1.98
C ASP A 455 -29.85 -34.57 1.97
N GLU A 456 -29.75 -33.59 2.87
CA GLU A 456 -30.65 -32.44 2.95
C GLU A 456 -30.32 -31.36 1.90
N LEU A 457 -29.02 -31.18 1.59
CA LEU A 457 -28.53 -30.26 0.56
C LEU A 457 -29.19 -30.54 -0.80
N SER A 458 -29.19 -31.80 -1.25
CA SER A 458 -29.77 -32.23 -2.53
C SER A 458 -31.27 -31.93 -2.64
N ARG A 459 -32.01 -31.96 -1.53
CA ARG A 459 -33.46 -31.65 -1.51
C ARG A 459 -33.75 -30.15 -1.54
N THR A 460 -32.83 -29.32 -1.05
CA THR A 460 -33.08 -27.91 -0.78
C THR A 460 -33.05 -27.03 -2.05
N LEU A 461 -32.26 -27.40 -3.07
CA LEU A 461 -31.97 -26.52 -4.21
C LEU A 461 -32.57 -26.94 -5.55
N LYS A 462 -33.25 -28.09 -5.66
CA LYS A 462 -33.70 -28.64 -6.97
C LYS A 462 -32.57 -28.65 -8.02
N MET A 463 -31.34 -28.89 -7.59
CA MET A 463 -30.13 -28.96 -8.43
C MET A 463 -29.54 -30.38 -8.34
N PRO A 464 -28.82 -30.86 -9.38
CA PRO A 464 -28.11 -32.13 -9.31
C PRO A 464 -27.11 -32.14 -8.14
N GLU A 465 -26.99 -33.28 -7.43
CA GLU A 465 -26.11 -33.40 -6.27
C GLU A 465 -24.65 -33.02 -6.60
N GLU A 466 -24.13 -33.53 -7.72
CA GLU A 466 -22.78 -33.22 -8.19
C GLU A 466 -22.54 -31.70 -8.34
N MET A 467 -23.54 -30.98 -8.86
CA MET A 467 -23.48 -29.52 -9.00
C MET A 467 -23.41 -28.83 -7.65
N ILE A 468 -24.19 -29.30 -6.67
CA ILE A 468 -24.17 -28.78 -5.30
C ILE A 468 -22.80 -29.03 -4.66
N LEU A 469 -22.24 -30.24 -4.79
CA LEU A 469 -20.93 -30.57 -4.24
C LEU A 469 -19.82 -29.68 -4.81
N ARG A 470 -19.84 -29.41 -6.12
CA ARG A 470 -18.88 -28.49 -6.74
C ARG A 470 -19.04 -27.05 -6.24
N LEU A 471 -20.27 -26.58 -6.06
CA LEU A 471 -20.52 -25.26 -5.48
C LEU A 471 -20.10 -25.18 -4.01
N VAL A 472 -20.33 -26.22 -3.21
CA VAL A 472 -19.80 -26.33 -1.85
C VAL A 472 -18.28 -26.25 -1.87
N LYS A 473 -17.63 -26.96 -2.79
CA LYS A 473 -16.17 -26.92 -2.93
C LYS A 473 -15.66 -25.52 -3.31
N VAL A 474 -16.39 -24.80 -4.17
CA VAL A 474 -16.08 -23.39 -4.45
C VAL A 474 -16.22 -22.56 -3.17
N LEU A 475 -17.33 -22.66 -2.44
CA LEU A 475 -17.51 -21.92 -1.18
C LEU A 475 -16.39 -22.21 -0.16
N ASP A 476 -15.94 -23.46 -0.08
CA ASP A 476 -14.82 -23.92 0.75
C ASP A 476 -13.50 -23.23 0.34
N ASN A 477 -13.18 -23.20 -0.96
CA ASN A 477 -12.00 -22.50 -1.49
C ASN A 477 -12.00 -20.98 -1.20
N TYR A 478 -13.18 -20.39 -0.94
CA TYR A 478 -13.32 -18.99 -0.54
C TYR A 478 -13.40 -18.79 0.99
N GLY A 479 -13.26 -19.87 1.77
CA GLY A 479 -13.34 -19.87 3.23
C GLY A 479 -14.72 -19.51 3.77
N LEU A 480 -15.77 -19.66 2.96
CA LEU A 480 -17.14 -19.24 3.28
C LEU A 480 -17.93 -20.30 4.05
N VAL A 481 -17.51 -21.55 3.94
CA VAL A 481 -18.15 -22.69 4.61
C VAL A 481 -17.14 -23.53 5.36
N ARG A 482 -17.64 -24.21 6.40
CA ARG A 482 -16.95 -25.28 7.11
C ARG A 482 -17.54 -26.60 6.67
N LEU A 483 -16.69 -27.52 6.27
CA LEU A 483 -17.05 -28.89 5.94
C LEU A 483 -17.08 -29.74 7.23
N HIS A 484 -18.02 -30.68 7.30
CA HIS A 484 -18.20 -31.60 8.43
C HIS A 484 -18.03 -33.04 8.00
#